data_AF-A0A4Y2UI32-F1
#
_entry.id   AF-A0A4Y2UI32-F1
#
_cell.length_a   1.000
_cell.length_b   1.000
_cell.length_c   1.000
_cell.angle_alpha   90.00
_cell.angle_beta   90.00
_cell.angle_gamma   90.00
#
_symmetry.space_group_name_H-M   'P 1'
#
loop_
_entity.id
_entity.type
_entity.pdbx_description
1 polymer ?
#
loop_
_entity_poly.entity_id
_entity_poly.type
_entity_poly.pdbx_seq_one_letter_code
_entity_poly.pdbx_strand_id
1 'polypeptide(L)'
;MLLIYCECGRKAKSGARLYCESFPEGPHPTRQSILKVVKRLRETGCVTSRPRVRRPRIVGRKVQPEDVLAYSLAHPQSSTKMITVNCGLSNSRIWTILNELGAHPY
;
A
#
# COMPACT_ATOMS: atom_id res chain seq x y z
N MET A 1 -5.15 -23.65 -4.43
CA MET A 1 -4.65 -23.19 -5.76
C MET A 1 -3.33 -23.85 -6.19
N LEU A 2 -2.24 -23.73 -5.42
CA LEU A 2 -0.94 -24.35 -5.77
C LEU A 2 -0.99 -25.88 -5.77
N LEU A 3 -1.73 -26.49 -4.85
CA LEU A 3 -1.93 -27.94 -4.78
C LEU A 3 -2.58 -28.48 -6.06
N ILE A 4 -3.71 -27.88 -6.46
CA ILE A 4 -4.42 -28.17 -7.72
C ILE A 4 -3.50 -28.03 -8.95
N TYR A 5 -2.61 -27.02 -8.96
CA TYR A 5 -1.63 -26.88 -10.04
C TYR A 5 -0.63 -28.04 -10.10
N CYS A 6 -0.19 -28.55 -8.94
CA CYS A 6 0.70 -29.71 -8.85
C CYS A 6 -0.01 -31.00 -9.28
N GLU A 7 -1.23 -31.24 -8.81
CA GLU A 7 -2.08 -32.37 -9.20
C GLU A 7 -2.34 -32.41 -10.71
N CYS A 8 -2.55 -31.25 -11.33
CA CYS A 8 -2.69 -31.10 -12.77
C CYS A 8 -1.37 -31.27 -13.56
N GLY A 9 -0.33 -31.86 -12.97
CA GLY A 9 0.96 -32.08 -13.62
C GLY A 9 1.63 -30.77 -14.04
N ARG A 10 1.48 -29.71 -13.24
CA ARG A 10 2.01 -28.37 -13.52
C ARG A 10 1.42 -27.73 -14.79
N LYS A 11 0.25 -28.19 -15.24
CA LYS A 11 -0.51 -27.60 -16.36
C LYS A 11 -1.49 -26.55 -15.83
N ALA A 12 -1.15 -25.27 -16.00
CA ALA A 12 -1.95 -24.16 -15.46
C ALA A 12 -3.36 -24.05 -16.05
N LYS A 13 -3.60 -24.49 -17.30
CA LYS A 13 -4.93 -24.47 -17.92
C LYS A 13 -5.86 -25.50 -17.26
N SER A 14 -5.38 -26.73 -17.10
CA SER A 14 -6.08 -27.79 -16.39
C SER A 14 -6.30 -27.42 -14.92
N GLY A 15 -5.29 -26.86 -14.26
CA GLY A 15 -5.41 -26.40 -12.88
C GLY A 15 -6.43 -25.28 -12.69
N ALA A 16 -6.53 -24.34 -13.64
CA ALA A 16 -7.58 -23.32 -13.60
C ALA A 16 -8.98 -23.93 -13.74
N ARG A 17 -9.15 -24.86 -14.68
CA ARG A 17 -10.43 -25.58 -14.87
C ARG A 17 -10.82 -26.37 -13.62
N LEU A 18 -9.90 -27.18 -13.10
CA LEU A 18 -10.14 -27.99 -11.90
C LEU A 18 -10.42 -27.11 -10.68
N TYR A 19 -9.79 -25.93 -10.60
CA TYR A 19 -10.10 -24.95 -9.56
C TYR A 19 -11.55 -24.44 -9.66
N CYS A 20 -12.03 -24.08 -10.85
CA CYS A 20 -13.43 -23.67 -11.04
C CYS A 20 -14.41 -24.80 -10.72
N GLU A 21 -14.09 -26.04 -11.09
CA GLU A 21 -14.93 -27.22 -10.80
C GLU A 21 -14.97 -27.53 -9.30
N SER A 22 -13.86 -27.34 -8.59
CA SER A 22 -13.75 -27.62 -7.14
C SER A 22 -14.31 -26.49 -6.27
N PHE A 23 -14.29 -25.25 -6.77
CA PHE A 23 -14.75 -24.05 -6.07
C PHE A 23 -15.64 -23.23 -7.00
N PRO A 24 -16.92 -23.58 -7.14
CA PRO A 24 -17.83 -22.90 -8.08
C PRO A 24 -18.20 -21.48 -7.65
N GLU A 25 -18.07 -21.19 -6.35
CA GLU A 25 -18.41 -19.89 -5.77
C GLU A 25 -17.20 -18.95 -5.76
N GLY A 26 -17.38 -17.75 -6.33
CA GLY A 26 -16.45 -16.65 -6.25
C GLY A 26 -15.48 -16.49 -7.45
N PRO A 27 -14.46 -15.62 -7.30
CA PRO A 27 -13.57 -15.27 -8.40
C PRO A 27 -12.65 -16.43 -8.80
N HIS A 28 -12.75 -16.86 -10.05
CA HIS A 28 -11.90 -17.92 -10.58
C HIS A 28 -10.54 -17.41 -11.07
N PRO A 29 -9.43 -18.06 -10.68
CA PRO A 29 -8.12 -17.67 -11.13
C PRO A 29 -7.91 -18.05 -12.61
N THR A 30 -7.40 -17.10 -13.40
CA THR A 30 -7.00 -17.38 -14.77
C THR A 30 -5.70 -18.20 -14.81
N ARG A 31 -5.42 -18.83 -15.96
CA ARG A 31 -4.11 -19.45 -16.26
C ARG A 31 -2.93 -18.53 -15.91
N GLN A 32 -3.05 -17.24 -16.24
CA GLN A 32 -1.98 -16.27 -15.98
C GLN A 32 -1.78 -16.02 -14.50
N SER A 33 -2.85 -15.95 -13.70
CA SER A 33 -2.77 -15.80 -12.25
C SER A 33 -2.02 -16.97 -11.62
N ILE A 34 -2.32 -18.21 -12.04
CA ILE A 34 -1.62 -19.42 -11.58
C ILE A 34 -0.12 -19.31 -11.84
N LEU A 35 0.25 -18.96 -13.08
CA LEU A 35 1.65 -18.85 -13.48
C LEU A 35 2.39 -17.73 -12.72
N LYS A 36 1.73 -16.58 -12.48
CA LYS A 36 2.31 -15.49 -11.69
C LYS A 36 2.57 -15.90 -10.25
N VAL A 37 1.65 -16.64 -9.64
CA VAL A 37 1.81 -17.16 -8.27
C VAL A 37 2.95 -18.18 -8.19
N VAL A 38 2.99 -19.14 -9.13
CA VAL A 38 4.06 -20.14 -9.19
C VAL A 38 5.42 -19.49 -9.43
N LYS A 39 5.49 -18.53 -10.36
CA LYS A 39 6.72 -17.77 -10.65
C LYS A 39 7.21 -17.05 -9.39
N ARG A 40 6.34 -16.30 -8.71
CA ARG A 40 6.69 -15.59 -7.47
C ARG A 40 7.18 -16.55 -6.39
N LEU A 41 6.49 -17.67 -6.19
CA LEU A 41 6.89 -18.68 -5.21
C LEU A 41 8.30 -19.20 -5.49
N ARG A 42 8.64 -19.45 -6.76
CA ARG A 42 9.99 -19.88 -7.15
C ARG A 42 11.05 -18.81 -6.95
N GLU A 43 10.73 -17.56 -7.24
CA GLU A 43 11.69 -16.44 -7.16
C GLU A 43 11.92 -15.96 -5.72
N THR A 44 10.88 -15.97 -4.88
CA THR A 44 10.92 -15.32 -3.56
C THR A 44 10.56 -16.23 -2.40
N GLY A 45 10.22 -17.49 -2.65
CA GLY A 45 9.79 -18.43 -1.60
C GLY A 45 8.45 -18.09 -0.94
N CYS A 46 7.71 -17.11 -1.47
CA CYS A 46 6.49 -16.61 -0.84
C CYS A 46 5.39 -16.32 -1.87
N VAL A 47 4.14 -16.61 -1.51
CA VAL A 47 2.95 -16.41 -2.36
C VAL A 47 2.35 -15.02 -2.19
N THR A 48 2.55 -14.40 -1.01
CA THR A 48 1.95 -13.11 -0.70
C THR A 48 2.50 -12.01 -1.61
N SER A 49 1.65 -11.02 -1.90
CA SER A 49 2.10 -9.84 -2.66
C SER A 49 3.09 -9.05 -1.84
N ARG A 50 4.20 -8.64 -2.45
CA ARG A 50 5.05 -7.60 -1.87
C ARG A 50 4.21 -6.32 -1.69
N PRO A 51 4.35 -5.60 -0.57
CA PRO A 51 3.75 -4.28 -0.42
C PRO A 51 4.11 -3.40 -1.62
N ARG A 52 3.13 -2.72 -2.20
CA ARG A 52 3.41 -1.76 -3.27
C ARG A 52 4.06 -0.54 -2.65
N VAL A 53 5.38 -0.51 -2.61
CA VAL A 53 6.13 0.69 -2.20
C VAL A 53 5.98 1.72 -3.31
N ARG A 54 5.20 2.77 -3.06
CA ARG A 54 5.15 3.94 -3.96
C ARG A 54 6.46 4.70 -3.82
N ARG A 55 6.99 5.21 -4.94
CA ARG A 55 8.12 6.14 -4.91
C ARG A 55 7.69 7.37 -4.08
N PRO A 56 8.50 7.82 -3.09
CA PRO A 56 8.22 9.04 -2.37
C PRO A 56 8.04 10.19 -3.36
N ARG A 57 6.95 10.95 -3.22
CA ARG A 57 6.75 12.17 -4.00
C ARG A 57 7.68 13.21 -3.39
N ILE A 58 8.70 13.65 -4.13
CA ILE A 58 9.55 14.78 -3.70
C ILE A 58 8.67 16.02 -3.76
N VAL A 59 8.06 16.38 -2.62
CA VAL A 59 7.30 17.63 -2.48
C VAL A 59 8.30 18.71 -2.10
N GLY A 60 8.25 19.86 -2.79
CA GLY A 60 9.18 20.97 -2.58
C GLY A 60 9.23 21.47 -1.12
N ARG A 61 10.38 22.07 -0.79
CA ARG A 61 10.88 22.49 0.54
C ARG A 61 10.92 21.34 1.56
N LYS A 62 12.14 20.97 1.98
CA LYS A 62 12.42 20.05 3.10
C LYS A 62 12.05 20.71 4.44
N VAL A 63 10.77 20.97 4.66
CA VAL A 63 10.31 21.22 6.03
C VAL A 63 10.18 19.86 6.68
N GLN A 64 10.96 19.64 7.73
CA GLN A 64 10.93 18.39 8.44
C GLN A 64 9.56 18.27 9.12
N PRO A 65 8.93 17.09 9.12
CA PRO A 65 7.63 16.91 9.78
C PRO A 65 7.68 17.32 11.27
N GLU A 66 8.85 17.22 11.89
CA GLU A 66 9.14 17.69 13.24
C GLU A 66 9.02 19.22 13.38
N ASP A 67 9.36 20.00 12.36
CA ASP A 67 9.25 21.47 12.39
C ASP A 67 7.77 21.90 12.40
N VAL A 68 6.91 21.19 11.66
CA VAL A 68 5.46 21.42 11.63
C VAL A 68 4.86 21.09 12.99
N LEU A 69 5.29 19.99 13.61
CA LEU A 69 4.86 19.59 14.94
C LEU A 69 5.31 20.60 16.00
N ALA A 70 6.57 21.01 15.98
CA ALA A 70 7.13 22.00 16.91
C ALA A 70 6.36 23.33 16.84
N TYR A 71 6.04 23.79 15.62
CA TYR A 71 5.23 25.00 15.42
C TYR A 71 3.80 24.84 15.96
N SER A 72 3.14 23.70 15.68
CA SER A 72 1.80 23.42 16.17
C SER A 72 1.73 23.36 17.70
N LEU A 73 2.76 22.79 18.34
CA LEU A 73 2.85 22.70 19.80
C LEU A 73 3.18 24.04 20.45
N ALA A 74 4.03 24.86 19.83
CA ALA A 74 4.34 26.21 20.31
C ALA A 74 3.15 27.17 20.18
N HIS A 75 2.22 26.90 19.26
CA HIS A 75 1.07 27.75 18.97
C HIS A 75 -0.24 26.95 18.94
N PRO A 76 -0.75 26.47 20.09
CA PRO A 76 -1.91 25.57 20.15
C PRO A 76 -3.23 26.19 19.63
N GLN A 77 -3.33 27.53 19.60
CA GLN A 77 -4.49 28.26 19.05
C GLN A 77 -4.35 28.60 17.56
N SER A 78 -3.21 28.25 16.94
CA SER A 78 -2.97 28.58 15.53
C SER A 78 -3.76 27.63 14.63
N SER A 79 -4.60 28.21 13.77
CA SER A 79 -5.34 27.43 12.78
C SER A 79 -4.39 26.74 11.79
N THR A 80 -4.83 25.65 11.17
CA THR A 80 -4.07 24.95 10.12
C THR A 80 -3.67 25.90 8.97
N LYS A 81 -4.46 26.96 8.72
CA LYS A 81 -4.14 28.00 7.76
C LYS A 81 -2.90 28.80 8.15
N MET A 82 -2.72 29.15 9.42
CA MET A 82 -1.50 29.82 9.90
C MET A 82 -0.28 28.90 9.76
N ILE A 83 -0.45 27.62 10.08
CA ILE A 83 0.61 26.61 9.91
C ILE A 83 1.00 26.48 8.42
N THR A 84 0.03 26.49 7.49
CA THR A 84 0.33 26.45 6.04
C THR A 84 1.17 27.62 5.57
N VAL A 85 0.86 28.82 6.04
CA VAL A 85 1.58 30.05 5.66
C VAL A 85 3.00 30.02 6.22
N ASN A 86 3.17 29.62 7.47
CA ASN A 86 4.48 29.63 8.14
C ASN A 86 5.39 28.49 7.67
N CYS A 87 4.84 27.29 7.44
CA CYS A 87 5.62 26.16 6.96
C CYS A 87 5.80 26.17 5.42
N GLY A 88 5.02 26.97 4.67
CA GLY A 88 5.05 26.96 3.21
C GLY A 88 4.60 25.62 2.62
N LEU A 89 3.74 24.89 3.34
CA LEU A 89 3.22 23.58 2.95
C LEU A 89 1.73 23.68 2.59
N SER A 90 1.28 22.79 1.72
CA SER A 90 -0.15 22.67 1.45
C SER A 90 -0.90 22.17 2.69
N ASN A 91 -2.16 22.60 2.82
CA ASN A 91 -3.03 22.20 3.93
C ASN A 91 -3.13 20.65 4.03
N SER A 92 -3.27 19.98 2.89
CA SER A 92 -3.26 18.51 2.82
C SER A 92 -1.99 17.85 3.37
N ARG A 93 -0.81 18.48 3.18
CA ARG A 93 0.45 17.95 3.68
C ARG A 93 0.57 18.13 5.18
N ILE A 94 0.12 19.27 5.71
CA ILE A 94 0.07 19.51 7.16
C ILE A 94 -0.87 18.51 7.84
N TRP A 95 -2.08 18.30 7.31
CA TRP A 95 -2.98 17.25 7.81
C TRP A 95 -2.37 15.86 7.79
N THR A 96 -1.63 15.52 6.72
CA THR A 96 -0.95 14.22 6.64
C THR A 96 0.12 14.09 7.72
N ILE A 97 0.96 15.11 7.91
CA ILE A 97 2.03 15.11 8.91
C ILE A 97 1.46 15.05 10.33
N LEU A 98 0.43 15.85 10.62
CA LEU A 98 -0.24 15.88 11.92
C LEU A 98 -0.91 14.53 12.25
N ASN A 99 -1.55 13.89 11.27
CA ASN A 99 -2.11 12.55 11.44
C ASN A 99 -1.03 11.46 11.60
N GLU A 100 0.08 11.54 10.84
CA GLU A 100 1.22 10.62 10.98
C GLU A 100 1.87 10.74 12.36
N LEU A 101 1.88 11.93 12.96
CA LEU A 101 2.48 12.23 14.27
C LEU A 101 1.47 12.22 15.43
N GLY A 102 0.20 11.94 15.18
CA GLY A 102 -0.86 11.88 16.21
C GLY A 102 -1.18 13.22 16.89
N ALA A 103 -0.89 14.34 16.24
CA ALA A 103 -1.16 15.68 16.77
C ALA A 103 -2.40 16.27 16.10
N HIS A 104 -3.39 16.69 16.89
CA HIS A 104 -4.58 17.37 16.38
C HIS A 104 -4.64 18.81 16.90
N PRO A 105 -4.57 19.82 16.02
CA PRO A 105 -4.87 21.19 16.42
C PRO A 105 -6.36 21.31 16.79
N TYR A 106 -6.66 22.24 17.68
CA TYR A 106 -8.01 22.48 18.22
C TYR A 106 -9.00 22.98 17.16
#